data_AF-A0A529K7N3-F1
#
_entry.id   AF-A0A529K7N3-F1
#
_cell.length_a   1.000
_cell.length_b   1.000
_cell.length_c   1.000
_cell.angle_alpha   90.00
_cell.angle_beta   90.00
_cell.angle_gamma   90.00
#
_symmetry.space_group_name_H-M   'P 1'
#
loop_
_entity.id
_entity.type
_entity.pdbx_description
1 polymer ?
#
loop_
_entity_poly.entity_id
_entity_poly.type
_entity_poly.pdbx_seq_one_letter_code
_entity_poly.pdbx_strand_id
1 'polypeptide(L)'
;RALAQRVVFQLGLSEKPDFLFPTPNFSLSNIFYRAFGISKSPSIEEKTPEEREKIAIGRVMKDLTVTLVTNTSLLSIAFADQNPKYASDIANQVAQSFIDQRLDQTSETSDLARQFIQEQVLQVKQKLQKSEEDLVAYAKDAGITITGDDKSLIGSNIEALNTALATAIQERLDAGRMVDQIDKGRGASLGPVLESEGLQKITDKLADLTSQYQQKLGILKPGFPEMQQLQAQIKELQRLYNNGVLTITDSLRQKYQEAQNKEADLKSKLTEME
;
A
#
# COMPACT_ATOMS: atom_id res chain seq x y z
N ARG A 1 8.35 3.07 -19.28
CA ARG A 1 9.82 2.90 -19.41
C ARG A 1 10.46 2.46 -18.09
N ALA A 2 10.34 3.22 -16.99
CA ALA A 2 10.88 2.84 -15.67
C ALA A 2 10.39 1.46 -15.19
N LEU A 3 9.10 1.16 -15.36
CA LEU A 3 8.55 -0.16 -15.03
C LEU A 3 9.20 -1.30 -15.84
N ALA A 4 9.44 -1.09 -17.13
CA ALA A 4 10.08 -2.09 -18.00
C ALA A 4 11.56 -2.31 -17.63
N GLN A 5 12.28 -1.27 -17.20
CA GLN A 5 13.63 -1.39 -16.65
C GLN A 5 13.64 -2.27 -15.39
N ARG A 6 12.70 -2.02 -14.46
CA ARG A 6 12.57 -2.80 -13.22
C ARG A 6 12.31 -4.28 -13.50
N VAL A 7 11.43 -4.57 -14.46
CA VAL A 7 11.10 -5.94 -14.89
C VAL A 7 12.31 -6.62 -15.54
N VAL A 8 13.02 -5.93 -16.43
CA VAL A 8 14.24 -6.44 -17.08
C VAL A 8 15.31 -6.79 -16.06
N PHE A 9 15.51 -5.92 -15.07
CA PHE A 9 16.45 -6.14 -13.98
C PHE A 9 16.03 -7.32 -13.08
N GLN A 10 14.78 -7.33 -12.60
CA GLN A 10 14.28 -8.36 -11.67
C GLN A 10 14.25 -9.77 -12.29
N LEU A 11 13.96 -9.88 -13.59
CA LEU A 11 13.93 -11.17 -14.28
C LEU A 11 15.27 -11.54 -14.95
N GLY A 12 16.31 -10.70 -14.80
CA GLY A 12 17.63 -10.89 -15.41
C GLY A 12 17.57 -11.03 -16.93
N LEU A 13 16.67 -10.30 -17.60
CA LEU A 13 16.39 -10.51 -19.03
C LEU A 13 17.55 -10.08 -19.94
N SER A 14 18.41 -9.17 -19.49
CA SER A 14 19.63 -8.73 -20.18
C SER A 14 20.73 -9.79 -20.21
N GLU A 15 20.59 -10.86 -19.44
CA GLU A 15 21.56 -11.96 -19.35
C GLU A 15 21.09 -13.21 -20.11
N LYS A 16 19.87 -13.21 -20.66
CA LYS A 16 19.26 -14.37 -21.31
C LYS A 16 19.39 -14.28 -22.83
N PRO A 17 20.27 -15.06 -23.48
CA PRO A 17 20.49 -14.98 -24.93
C PRO A 17 19.23 -15.29 -25.72
N ASP A 18 18.46 -16.29 -25.28
CA ASP A 18 17.21 -16.70 -25.92
C ASP A 18 16.12 -15.61 -25.85
N PHE A 19 16.21 -14.70 -24.86
CA PHE A 19 15.31 -13.56 -24.75
C PHE A 19 15.82 -12.34 -25.55
N LEU A 20 17.13 -12.14 -25.65
CA LEU A 20 17.67 -11.04 -26.45
C LEU A 20 17.58 -11.30 -27.95
N PHE A 21 17.76 -12.55 -28.36
CA PHE A 21 17.81 -12.99 -29.75
C PHE A 21 16.95 -14.25 -29.94
N PRO A 22 15.61 -14.13 -29.93
CA PRO A 22 14.72 -15.27 -30.11
C PRO A 22 14.97 -15.93 -31.46
N THR A 23 15.29 -17.23 -31.46
CA THR A 23 15.43 -18.02 -32.68
C THR A 23 14.05 -18.48 -33.15
N PRO A 24 13.63 -18.17 -34.40
CA PRO A 24 12.34 -18.62 -34.89
C PRO A 24 12.28 -20.15 -35.02
N ASN A 25 11.22 -20.78 -34.51
CA ASN A 25 10.96 -22.23 -34.68
C ASN A 25 10.80 -22.64 -36.16
N PHE A 26 10.46 -21.71 -37.05
CA PHE A 26 10.45 -21.93 -38.50
C PHE A 26 11.04 -20.70 -39.20
N SER A 27 12.22 -20.86 -39.79
CA SER A 27 12.90 -19.81 -40.56
C SER A 27 13.32 -20.37 -41.91
N LEU A 28 12.68 -19.91 -42.99
CA LEU A 28 13.06 -20.28 -44.38
C LEU A 28 14.47 -19.80 -44.73
N SER A 29 14.96 -18.74 -44.07
CA SER A 29 16.32 -18.26 -44.25
C SER A 29 17.35 -19.17 -43.58
N ASN A 30 17.04 -19.81 -42.44
CA ASN A 30 17.92 -20.84 -41.84
C ASN A 30 18.12 -22.06 -42.76
N ILE A 31 17.16 -22.40 -43.62
CA ILE A 31 17.30 -23.47 -44.61
C ILE A 31 18.32 -23.06 -45.69
N PHE A 32 18.30 -21.79 -46.12
CA PHE A 32 19.25 -21.23 -47.08
C PHE A 32 20.67 -21.08 -46.51
N TYR A 33 20.81 -20.62 -45.26
CA TYR A 33 22.12 -20.43 -44.61
C TYR A 33 22.81 -21.75 -44.26
N ARG A 34 22.04 -22.81 -43.96
CA ARG A 34 22.59 -24.17 -43.74
C ARG A 34 23.08 -24.83 -45.03
N ALA A 35 22.54 -24.43 -46.19
CA ALA A 35 23.00 -24.85 -47.51
C ALA A 35 24.25 -24.07 -48.01
N PHE A 36 24.50 -22.87 -47.47
CA PHE A 36 25.62 -22.00 -47.88
C PHE A 36 26.69 -21.75 -46.78
N GLY A 37 26.61 -22.43 -45.63
CA GLY A 37 27.71 -22.48 -44.65
C GLY A 37 28.02 -21.17 -43.90
N ILE A 38 27.05 -20.25 -43.79
CA ILE A 38 27.25 -18.98 -43.07
C ILE A 38 26.27 -18.93 -41.88
N SER A 39 26.78 -19.15 -40.67
CA SER A 39 26.03 -18.93 -39.43
C SER A 39 26.53 -17.68 -38.73
N LYS A 40 25.70 -16.63 -38.66
CA LYS A 40 25.93 -15.47 -37.79
C LYS A 40 24.71 -15.26 -36.89
N SER A 41 24.67 -15.99 -35.78
CA SER A 41 23.84 -15.58 -34.66
C SER A 41 24.65 -14.57 -33.84
N PRO A 42 24.14 -13.35 -33.60
CA PRO A 42 24.80 -12.42 -32.70
C PRO A 42 24.91 -13.05 -31.31
N SER A 43 26.13 -13.21 -30.79
CA SER A 43 26.36 -13.72 -29.45
C SER A 43 26.28 -12.58 -28.44
N ILE A 44 25.87 -12.89 -27.20
CA ILE A 44 25.81 -11.93 -26.08
C ILE A 44 27.17 -11.24 -25.84
N GLU A 45 28.26 -11.91 -26.20
CA GLU A 45 29.65 -11.46 -26.03
C GLU A 45 30.03 -10.28 -26.93
N GLU A 46 29.31 -10.07 -28.04
CA GLU A 46 29.53 -8.95 -28.96
C GLU A 46 28.88 -7.63 -28.48
N LYS A 47 28.04 -7.65 -27.43
CA LYS A 47 27.28 -6.48 -26.96
C LYS A 47 27.65 -6.08 -25.55
N THR A 48 27.76 -4.77 -25.32
CA THR A 48 28.01 -4.25 -23.97
C THR A 48 26.82 -4.55 -23.05
N PRO A 49 27.00 -4.62 -21.72
CA PRO A 49 25.89 -4.80 -20.77
C PRO A 49 24.77 -3.77 -20.95
N GLU A 50 25.12 -2.50 -21.22
CA GLU A 50 24.19 -1.40 -21.43
C GLU A 50 23.36 -1.58 -22.72
N GLU A 51 23.98 -2.08 -23.78
CA GLU A 51 23.29 -2.38 -25.04
C GLU A 51 22.31 -3.55 -24.88
N ARG A 52 22.69 -4.58 -24.11
CA ARG A 52 21.83 -5.73 -23.81
C ARG A 52 20.61 -5.31 -23.01
N GLU A 53 20.80 -4.46 -22.01
CA GLU A 53 19.69 -3.91 -21.22
C GLU A 53 18.74 -3.09 -22.10
N LYS A 54 19.27 -2.22 -22.96
CA LYS A 54 18.47 -1.41 -23.88
C LYS A 54 17.63 -2.27 -24.84
N ILE A 55 18.19 -3.37 -25.35
CA ILE A 55 17.48 -4.33 -26.19
C ILE A 55 16.35 -5.02 -25.42
N ALA A 56 16.65 -5.52 -24.22
CA ALA A 56 15.65 -6.17 -23.36
C ALA A 56 14.48 -5.23 -23.01
N ILE A 57 14.78 -3.98 -22.63
CA ILE A 57 13.75 -2.96 -22.33
C ILE A 57 12.92 -2.66 -23.57
N GLY A 58 13.58 -2.49 -24.73
CA GLY A 58 12.90 -2.23 -25.99
C GLY A 58 11.92 -3.34 -26.36
N ARG A 59 12.32 -4.60 -26.17
CA ARG A 59 11.47 -5.77 -26.42
C ARG A 59 10.28 -5.82 -25.47
N VAL A 60 10.53 -5.70 -24.16
CA VAL A 60 9.45 -5.69 -23.15
C VAL A 60 8.44 -4.58 -23.45
N MET A 61 8.90 -3.37 -23.79
CA MET A 61 7.99 -2.27 -24.11
C MET A 61 7.20 -2.47 -25.40
N LYS A 62 7.77 -3.15 -26.40
CA LYS A 62 7.14 -3.37 -27.70
C LYS A 62 6.02 -4.41 -27.61
N ASP A 63 6.26 -5.49 -26.88
CA ASP A 63 5.37 -6.66 -26.86
C ASP A 63 4.40 -6.66 -25.65
N LEU A 64 4.47 -5.63 -24.80
CA LEU A 64 3.56 -5.40 -23.68
C LEU A 64 2.37 -4.55 -24.10
N THR A 65 1.17 -5.08 -23.89
CA THR A 65 -0.10 -4.38 -24.09
C THR A 65 -0.81 -4.21 -22.76
N VAL A 66 -1.21 -2.98 -22.43
CA VAL A 66 -1.99 -2.68 -21.23
C VAL A 66 -3.27 -1.98 -21.66
N THR A 67 -4.41 -2.52 -21.26
CA THR A 67 -5.73 -1.96 -21.59
C THR A 67 -6.57 -1.83 -20.32
N LEU A 68 -7.31 -0.72 -20.20
CA LEU A 68 -8.32 -0.58 -19.16
C LEU A 68 -9.59 -1.28 -19.62
N VAL A 69 -10.12 -2.18 -18.81
CA VAL A 69 -11.39 -2.83 -19.11
C VAL A 69 -12.52 -1.81 -18.93
N THR A 70 -13.21 -1.48 -20.02
CA THR A 70 -14.26 -0.45 -20.07
C THR A 70 -15.28 -0.60 -18.95
N ASN A 71 -15.65 0.51 -18.31
CA ASN A 71 -16.59 0.55 -17.18
C ASN A 71 -16.15 -0.23 -15.92
N THR A 72 -14.86 -0.54 -15.78
CA THR A 72 -14.31 -1.16 -14.58
C THR A 72 -12.98 -0.51 -14.20
N SER A 73 -12.54 -0.72 -12.95
CA SER A 73 -11.20 -0.35 -12.47
C SER A 73 -10.14 -1.44 -12.73
N LEU A 74 -10.42 -2.39 -13.64
CA LEU A 74 -9.51 -3.50 -13.93
C LEU A 74 -8.58 -3.16 -15.11
N LEU A 75 -7.29 -3.34 -14.88
CA LEU A 75 -6.25 -3.25 -15.91
C LEU A 75 -5.95 -4.66 -16.43
N SER A 76 -6.11 -4.86 -17.73
CA SER A 76 -5.67 -6.07 -18.42
C SER A 76 -4.24 -5.88 -18.93
N ILE A 77 -3.34 -6.74 -18.48
CA ILE A 77 -1.92 -6.75 -18.85
C ILE A 77 -1.68 -8.01 -19.68
N ALA A 78 -1.24 -7.82 -20.92
CA ALA A 78 -0.91 -8.91 -21.83
C ALA A 78 0.52 -8.75 -22.36
N PHE A 79 1.29 -9.83 -22.34
CA PHE A 79 2.64 -9.87 -22.92
C PHE A 79 2.74 -11.05 -23.87
N ALA A 80 3.21 -10.80 -25.10
CA ALA A 80 3.33 -11.80 -26.14
C ALA A 80 4.80 -12.25 -26.31
N ASP A 81 5.07 -13.54 -26.15
CA ASP A 81 6.40 -14.11 -26.36
C ASP A 81 6.32 -15.50 -27.03
N GLN A 82 7.38 -15.90 -27.72
CA GLN A 82 7.51 -17.24 -28.31
C GLN A 82 7.72 -18.31 -27.22
N ASN A 83 8.31 -17.93 -26.09
CA ASN A 83 8.46 -18.79 -24.93
C ASN A 83 7.30 -18.53 -23.94
N PRO A 84 6.44 -19.52 -23.67
CA PRO A 84 5.30 -19.35 -22.76
C PRO A 84 5.72 -18.98 -21.33
N LYS A 85 6.94 -19.34 -20.91
CA LYS A 85 7.47 -18.98 -19.60
C LYS A 85 7.81 -17.49 -19.51
N TYR A 86 8.43 -16.91 -20.54
CA TYR A 86 8.65 -15.46 -20.57
C TYR A 86 7.34 -14.69 -20.65
N ALA A 87 6.35 -15.22 -21.39
CA ALA A 87 5.01 -14.65 -21.45
C ALA A 87 4.37 -14.48 -20.06
N SER A 88 4.36 -15.56 -19.26
CA SER A 88 3.80 -15.52 -17.91
C SER A 88 4.63 -14.68 -16.94
N ASP A 89 5.94 -14.88 -16.93
CA ASP A 89 6.83 -14.29 -15.92
C ASP A 89 6.88 -12.76 -16.08
N ILE A 90 6.94 -12.27 -17.31
CA ILE A 90 6.99 -10.83 -17.60
C ILE A 90 5.63 -10.18 -17.29
N ALA A 91 4.51 -10.78 -17.67
CA ALA A 91 3.19 -10.23 -17.37
C ALA A 91 2.94 -10.13 -15.85
N ASN A 92 3.26 -11.19 -15.11
CA ASN A 92 3.13 -11.21 -13.65
C ASN A 92 4.09 -10.21 -12.99
N GLN A 93 5.34 -10.13 -13.46
CA GLN A 93 6.31 -9.20 -12.90
C GLN A 93 5.92 -7.74 -13.15
N VAL A 94 5.38 -7.42 -14.33
CA VAL A 94 4.85 -6.07 -14.63
C VAL A 94 3.75 -5.69 -13.64
N ALA A 95 2.83 -6.60 -13.33
CA ALA A 95 1.77 -6.38 -12.35
C ALA A 95 2.35 -6.15 -10.94
N GLN A 96 3.27 -7.01 -10.50
CA GLN A 96 3.89 -6.90 -9.18
C GLN A 96 4.70 -5.60 -9.04
N SER A 97 5.56 -5.29 -10.01
CA SER A 97 6.36 -4.06 -9.99
C SER A 97 5.51 -2.79 -10.00
N PHE A 98 4.30 -2.83 -10.59
CA PHE A 98 3.37 -1.70 -10.55
C PHE A 98 2.73 -1.54 -9.16
N ILE A 99 2.37 -2.65 -8.51
CA ILE A 99 1.87 -2.65 -7.13
C ILE A 99 2.93 -2.08 -6.18
N ASP A 100 4.16 -2.59 -6.28
CA ASP A 100 5.28 -2.15 -5.45
C ASP A 100 5.58 -0.65 -5.65
N GLN A 101 5.63 -0.19 -6.90
CA GLN A 101 5.86 1.23 -7.20
C GLN A 101 4.75 2.13 -6.62
N ARG A 102 3.50 1.68 -6.62
CA ARG A 102 2.38 2.44 -6.03
C ARG A 102 2.44 2.46 -4.51
N LEU A 103 2.92 1.38 -3.89
CA LEU A 103 3.17 1.31 -2.45
C LEU A 103 4.29 2.29 -2.04
N ASP A 104 5.42 2.26 -2.75
CA ASP A 104 6.57 3.15 -2.52
C ASP A 104 6.16 4.63 -2.61
N GLN A 105 5.46 5.00 -3.69
CA GLN A 105 4.97 6.38 -3.89
C GLN A 105 3.96 6.84 -2.82
N THR A 106 3.12 5.93 -2.32
CA THR A 106 2.16 6.25 -1.26
C THR A 106 2.87 6.45 0.08
N SER A 107 3.93 5.67 0.35
CA SER A 107 4.75 5.81 1.56
C SER A 107 5.50 7.14 1.58
N GLU A 108 6.21 7.49 0.50
CA GLU A 108 6.97 8.75 0.40
C GLU A 108 6.05 9.98 0.51
N THR A 109 4.86 9.94 -0.11
CA THR A 109 3.89 11.04 -0.01
C THR A 109 3.38 11.21 1.43
N SER A 110 3.28 10.12 2.19
CA SER A 110 2.85 10.14 3.60
C SER A 110 3.92 10.71 4.53
N ASP A 111 5.19 10.41 4.26
CA ASP A 111 6.32 10.92 5.05
C ASP A 111 6.53 12.42 4.81
N LEU A 112 6.42 12.89 3.56
CA LEU A 112 6.47 14.32 3.24
C LEU A 112 5.32 15.09 3.89
N ALA A 113 4.11 14.53 3.89
CA ALA A 113 2.97 15.12 4.59
C ALA A 113 3.19 15.16 6.11
N ARG A 114 3.78 14.11 6.70
CA ARG A 114 4.12 14.06 8.13
C ARG A 114 5.17 15.12 8.48
N GLN A 115 6.20 15.27 7.67
CA GLN A 115 7.25 16.26 7.87
C GLN A 115 6.72 17.68 7.73
N PHE A 116 5.91 17.95 6.70
CA PHE A 116 5.23 19.24 6.54
C PHE A 116 4.38 19.59 7.76
N ILE A 117 3.62 18.64 8.32
CA ILE A 117 2.81 18.88 9.52
C ILE A 117 3.70 19.10 10.76
N GLN A 118 4.79 18.37 10.93
CA GLN A 118 5.75 18.60 12.01
C GLN A 118 6.34 20.02 11.96
N GLU A 119 6.69 20.50 10.75
CA GLU A 119 7.15 21.87 10.55
C GLU A 119 6.07 22.90 10.89
N GLN A 120 4.81 22.67 10.50
CA GLN A 120 3.69 23.53 10.88
C GLN A 120 3.48 23.59 12.39
N VAL A 121 3.58 22.46 13.10
CA VAL A 121 3.47 22.41 14.57
C VAL A 121 4.59 23.23 15.23
N LEU A 122 5.82 23.13 14.72
CA LEU A 122 6.94 23.93 15.23
C LEU A 122 6.73 25.44 15.00
N GLN A 123 6.24 25.83 13.82
CA GLN A 123 5.92 27.23 13.52
C GLN A 123 4.82 27.78 14.43
N VAL A 124 3.77 26.99 14.69
CA VAL A 124 2.69 27.40 15.61
C VAL A 124 3.21 27.54 17.03
N LYS A 125 4.05 26.60 17.52
CA LYS A 125 4.71 26.72 18.84
C LYS A 125 5.54 28.00 18.97
N GLN A 126 6.31 28.35 17.95
CA GLN A 126 7.10 29.59 17.95
C GLN A 126 6.24 30.84 17.99
N LYS A 127 5.13 30.86 17.24
CA LYS A 127 4.16 31.96 17.29
C LYS A 127 3.51 32.09 18.66
N LEU A 128 3.15 30.97 19.29
CA LEU A 128 2.58 30.96 20.64
C LEU A 128 3.57 31.56 21.64
N GLN A 129 4.81 31.08 21.65
CA GLN A 129 5.85 31.58 22.55
C GLN A 129 6.07 33.10 22.39
N LYS A 130 5.98 33.60 21.15
CA LYS A 130 6.06 35.03 20.87
C LYS A 130 4.86 35.81 21.40
N SER A 131 3.64 35.29 21.21
CA SER A 131 2.43 35.90 21.76
C SER A 131 2.44 35.93 23.29
N GLU A 132 2.98 34.90 23.94
CA GLU A 132 3.19 34.87 25.40
C GLU A 132 4.18 35.95 25.85
N GLU A 133 5.32 36.10 25.16
CA GLU A 133 6.30 37.16 25.43
C GLU A 133 5.67 38.56 25.28
N ASP A 134 4.90 38.78 24.21
CA ASP A 134 4.24 40.06 23.93
C ASP A 134 3.17 40.38 25.00
N LEU A 135 2.41 39.37 25.46
CA LEU A 135 1.45 39.52 26.54
C LEU A 135 2.13 39.87 27.87
N VAL A 136 3.27 39.24 28.18
CA VAL A 136 4.06 39.57 29.37
C VAL A 136 4.58 41.00 29.31
N ALA A 137 5.08 41.43 28.15
CA ALA A 137 5.56 42.79 27.94
C ALA A 137 4.44 43.82 28.14
N TYR A 138 3.26 43.57 27.57
CA TYR A 138 2.09 44.42 27.73
C TYR A 138 1.61 44.51 29.19
N ALA A 139 1.50 43.37 29.89
CA ALA A 139 1.06 43.34 31.29
C ALA A 139 2.03 44.09 32.22
N LYS A 140 3.34 44.05 31.92
CA LYS A 140 4.38 44.82 32.63
C LYS A 140 4.23 46.32 32.39
N ASP A 141 3.98 46.73 31.15
CA ASP A 141 3.83 48.13 30.76
C ASP A 141 2.53 48.75 31.31
N ALA A 142 1.45 47.98 31.34
CA ALA A 142 0.16 48.39 31.89
C ALA A 142 0.11 48.43 33.43
N GLY A 143 1.19 48.09 34.13
CA GLY A 143 1.25 48.11 35.61
C GLY A 143 0.35 47.07 36.28
N ILE A 144 -0.07 46.03 35.56
CA ILE A 144 -0.92 44.95 36.07
C ILE A 144 -0.02 43.99 36.86
N THR A 145 0.08 44.20 38.18
CA THR A 145 0.72 43.24 39.10
C THR A 145 -0.19 42.03 39.26
N ILE A 146 -0.07 41.08 38.34
CA ILE A 146 -0.70 39.76 38.45
C ILE A 146 0.05 39.01 39.55
N THR A 147 -0.61 38.77 40.68
CA THR A 147 -0.10 38.00 41.82
C THR A 147 0.31 36.59 41.37
N GLY A 148 1.49 36.13 41.83
CA GLY A 148 2.23 35.01 41.23
C GLY A 148 1.54 33.64 41.20
N ASP A 149 0.51 33.39 42.01
CA ASP A 149 -0.18 32.09 42.06
C ASP A 149 -1.14 31.88 40.86
N ASP A 150 -1.93 32.89 40.48
CA ASP A 150 -2.88 32.76 39.36
C ASP A 150 -2.18 32.75 37.99
N LYS A 151 -1.01 33.39 37.90
CA LYS A 151 -0.17 33.45 36.69
C LYS A 151 0.51 32.12 36.38
N SER A 152 0.96 31.41 37.42
CA SER A 152 1.54 30.07 37.32
C SER A 152 0.48 29.06 36.85
N LEU A 153 -0.75 29.16 37.39
CA LEU A 153 -1.85 28.27 37.04
C LEU A 153 -2.31 28.42 35.58
N ILE A 154 -2.51 29.66 35.09
CA ILE A 154 -2.92 29.88 33.69
C ILE A 154 -1.86 29.39 32.70
N GLY A 155 -0.58 29.74 32.93
CA GLY A 155 0.52 29.26 32.08
C GLY A 155 0.65 27.73 32.08
N SER A 156 0.55 27.10 33.25
CA SER A 156 0.58 25.63 33.36
C SER A 156 -0.62 24.95 32.68
N ASN A 157 -1.81 25.57 32.72
CA ASN A 157 -3.00 25.08 32.03
C ASN A 157 -2.85 25.18 30.51
N ILE A 158 -2.27 26.28 30.00
CA ILE A 158 -2.00 26.46 28.57
C ILE A 158 -0.96 25.44 28.10
N GLU A 159 0.12 25.21 28.86
CA GLU A 159 1.12 24.19 28.52
C GLU A 159 0.52 22.77 28.51
N ALA A 160 -0.31 22.45 29.50
CA ALA A 160 -1.03 21.18 29.58
C ALA A 160 -2.02 21.01 28.40
N LEU A 161 -2.77 22.05 28.05
CA LEU A 161 -3.68 22.04 26.89
C LEU A 161 -2.93 21.86 25.57
N ASN A 162 -1.80 22.54 25.39
CA ASN A 162 -0.97 22.38 24.20
C ASN A 162 -0.41 20.96 24.07
N THR A 163 0.01 20.37 25.18
CA THR A 163 0.50 18.98 25.22
C THR A 163 -0.64 18.00 24.91
N ALA A 164 -1.82 18.22 25.49
CA ALA A 164 -3.02 17.43 25.20
C ALA A 164 -3.44 17.57 23.73
N LEU A 165 -3.39 18.77 23.16
CA LEU A 165 -3.73 19.03 21.76
C LEU A 165 -2.74 18.36 20.81
N ALA A 166 -1.44 18.45 21.08
CA ALA A 166 -0.41 17.75 20.32
C ALA A 166 -0.64 16.22 20.32
N THR A 167 -1.03 15.68 21.47
CA THR A 167 -1.36 14.25 21.61
C THR A 167 -2.63 13.88 20.84
N ALA A 168 -3.68 14.69 20.93
CA ALA A 168 -4.94 14.48 20.20
C ALA A 168 -4.75 14.55 18.67
N ILE A 169 -3.91 15.47 18.19
CA ILE A 169 -3.53 15.55 16.78
C ILE A 169 -2.83 14.25 16.36
N GLN A 170 -1.87 13.75 17.15
CA GLN A 170 -1.17 12.51 16.86
C GLN A 170 -2.14 11.32 16.81
N GLU A 171 -3.04 11.19 17.79
CA GLU A 171 -4.08 10.16 17.82
C GLU A 171 -5.00 10.23 16.59
N ARG A 172 -5.45 11.43 16.20
CA ARG A 172 -6.28 11.63 15.00
C ARG A 172 -5.55 11.21 13.73
N LEU A 173 -4.27 11.56 13.61
CA LEU A 173 -3.47 11.17 12.45
C LEU A 173 -3.30 9.65 12.38
N ASP A 174 -3.05 9.00 13.52
CA ASP A 174 -2.87 7.56 13.60
C ASP A 174 -4.16 6.81 13.22
N ALA A 175 -5.29 7.22 13.80
CA ALA A 175 -6.60 6.67 13.45
C ALA A 175 -6.98 6.97 11.98
N GLY A 176 -6.67 8.17 11.48
CA GLY A 176 -6.93 8.55 10.09
C GLY A 176 -6.15 7.72 9.08
N ARG A 177 -4.89 7.36 9.40
CA ARG A 177 -4.09 6.43 8.58
C ARG A 177 -4.73 5.05 8.48
N MET A 178 -5.30 4.54 9.58
CA MET A 178 -6.02 3.26 9.56
C MET A 178 -7.27 3.35 8.71
N VAL A 179 -8.06 4.42 8.84
CA VAL A 179 -9.28 4.63 8.03
C VAL A 179 -8.97 4.74 6.53
N ASP A 180 -7.92 5.47 6.15
CA ASP A 180 -7.48 5.56 4.75
C ASP A 180 -7.10 4.18 4.17
N GLN A 181 -6.47 3.31 4.98
CA GLN A 181 -6.21 1.93 4.57
C GLN A 181 -7.49 1.10 4.41
N ILE A 182 -8.49 1.31 5.27
CA ILE A 182 -9.80 0.66 5.14
C ILE A 182 -10.47 1.08 3.82
N ASP A 183 -10.50 2.37 3.53
CA ASP A 183 -11.15 2.91 2.34
C ASP A 183 -10.44 2.51 1.04
N LYS A 184 -9.12 2.23 1.11
CA LYS A 184 -8.33 1.59 0.05
C LYS A 184 -8.53 0.08 -0.07
N GLY A 185 -9.46 -0.51 0.69
CA GLY A 185 -9.79 -1.93 0.64
C GLY A 185 -8.82 -2.85 1.40
N ARG A 186 -7.95 -2.29 2.26
CA ARG A 186 -6.94 -3.03 3.05
C ARG A 186 -7.37 -3.30 4.49
N GLY A 187 -8.67 -3.21 4.78
CA GLY A 187 -9.22 -3.41 6.12
C GLY A 187 -8.86 -4.77 6.73
N ALA A 188 -8.87 -5.84 5.93
CA ALA A 188 -8.58 -7.20 6.40
C ALA A 188 -7.11 -7.41 6.83
N SER A 189 -6.19 -6.58 6.36
CA SER A 189 -4.75 -6.66 6.67
C SER A 189 -4.32 -5.77 7.85
N LEU A 190 -5.25 -5.09 8.51
CA LEU A 190 -4.94 -4.23 9.64
C LEU A 190 -4.56 -5.05 10.87
N GLY A 191 -3.57 -4.57 11.63
CA GLY A 191 -3.13 -5.20 12.90
C GLY A 191 -4.30 -5.60 13.81
N PRO A 192 -5.25 -4.71 14.14
CA PRO A 192 -6.41 -5.05 14.96
C PRO A 192 -7.30 -6.18 14.42
N VAL A 193 -7.33 -6.39 13.10
CA VAL A 193 -8.07 -7.50 12.47
C VAL A 193 -7.26 -8.79 12.56
N LEU A 194 -5.95 -8.72 12.29
CA LEU A 194 -5.05 -9.86 12.35
C LEU A 194 -4.86 -10.40 13.77
N GLU A 195 -4.91 -9.52 14.76
CA GLU A 195 -4.77 -9.83 16.19
C GLU A 195 -6.09 -10.29 16.83
N SER A 196 -7.21 -10.25 16.11
CA SER A 196 -8.50 -10.66 16.63
C SER A 196 -8.57 -12.18 16.81
N GLU A 197 -8.57 -12.65 18.06
CA GLU A 197 -8.70 -14.09 18.38
C GLU A 197 -9.96 -14.72 17.78
N GLY A 198 -11.07 -13.98 17.73
CA GLY A 198 -12.33 -14.45 17.14
C GLY A 198 -12.19 -14.72 15.64
N LEU A 199 -11.53 -13.82 14.92
CA LEU A 199 -11.27 -13.99 13.49
C LEU A 199 -10.22 -15.06 13.20
N GLN A 200 -9.21 -15.21 14.07
CA GLN A 200 -8.25 -16.30 13.98
C GLN A 200 -8.94 -17.67 14.09
N LYS A 201 -9.81 -17.86 15.10
CA LYS A 201 -10.60 -19.10 15.25
C LYS A 201 -11.47 -19.40 14.03
N ILE A 202 -12.09 -18.38 13.41
CA ILE A 202 -12.88 -18.55 12.19
C ILE A 202 -11.97 -18.93 11.01
N THR A 203 -10.79 -18.31 10.90
CA THR A 203 -9.81 -18.59 9.84
C THR A 203 -9.29 -20.02 9.93
N ASP A 204 -8.95 -20.48 11.14
CA ASP A 204 -8.53 -21.87 11.38
C ASP A 204 -9.62 -22.86 10.98
N LYS A 205 -10.88 -22.58 11.36
CA LYS A 205 -12.00 -23.44 11.00
C LYS A 205 -12.29 -23.43 9.50
N LEU A 206 -12.13 -22.28 8.83
CA LEU A 206 -12.22 -22.18 7.38
C LEU A 206 -11.16 -23.01 6.68
N ALA A 207 -9.91 -22.96 7.14
CA ALA A 207 -8.82 -23.76 6.61
C ALA A 207 -9.10 -25.27 6.76
N ASP A 208 -9.57 -25.68 7.94
CA ASP A 208 -9.97 -27.07 8.23
C ASP A 208 -11.09 -27.55 7.29
N LEU A 209 -12.22 -26.85 7.22
CA LEU A 209 -13.35 -27.27 6.38
C LEU A 209 -13.02 -27.21 4.88
N THR A 210 -12.22 -26.22 4.45
CA THR A 210 -11.76 -26.12 3.06
C THR A 210 -10.86 -27.30 2.71
N SER A 211 -9.94 -27.68 3.60
CA SER A 211 -9.09 -28.86 3.43
C SER A 211 -9.92 -30.13 3.30
N GLN A 212 -10.90 -30.34 4.19
CA GLN A 212 -11.81 -31.48 4.14
C GLN A 212 -12.62 -31.52 2.83
N TYR A 213 -13.04 -30.36 2.32
CA TYR A 213 -13.77 -30.25 1.06
C TYR A 213 -12.89 -30.69 -0.12
N GLN A 214 -11.64 -30.21 -0.16
CA GLN A 214 -10.69 -30.58 -1.21
C GLN A 214 -10.33 -32.06 -1.18
N GLN A 215 -10.15 -32.65 0.01
CA GLN A 215 -9.91 -34.09 0.14
C GLN A 215 -11.08 -34.93 -0.37
N LYS A 216 -12.32 -34.53 -0.05
CA LYS A 216 -13.53 -35.25 -0.47
C LYS A 216 -13.82 -35.10 -1.96
N LEU A 217 -13.38 -34.04 -2.63
CA LEU A 217 -13.53 -33.88 -4.09
C LEU A 217 -12.84 -34.99 -4.89
N GLY A 218 -11.83 -35.66 -4.33
CA GLY A 218 -11.19 -36.82 -4.99
C GLY A 218 -12.10 -38.04 -5.12
N ILE A 219 -13.17 -38.13 -4.31
CA ILE A 219 -14.04 -39.32 -4.21
C ILE A 219 -15.51 -38.96 -4.46
N LEU A 220 -15.95 -37.77 -4.05
CA LEU A 220 -17.33 -37.30 -4.10
C LEU A 220 -17.49 -36.15 -5.08
N LYS A 221 -18.58 -36.17 -5.86
CA LYS A 221 -18.94 -35.04 -6.71
C LYS A 221 -19.43 -33.84 -5.88
N PRO A 222 -19.23 -32.59 -6.33
CA PRO A 222 -19.68 -31.39 -5.61
C PRO A 222 -21.17 -31.38 -5.25
N GLY A 223 -22.02 -32.05 -6.05
CA GLY A 223 -23.47 -32.11 -5.81
C GLY A 223 -23.91 -33.14 -4.76
N PHE A 224 -23.00 -33.91 -4.17
CA PHE A 224 -23.35 -34.88 -3.13
C PHE A 224 -23.79 -34.16 -1.83
N PRO A 225 -24.80 -34.65 -1.07
CA PRO A 225 -25.35 -33.94 0.09
C PRO A 225 -24.30 -33.50 1.12
N GLU A 226 -23.31 -34.34 1.42
CA GLU A 226 -22.22 -34.01 2.34
C GLU A 226 -21.34 -32.85 1.82
N MET A 227 -21.07 -32.82 0.51
CA MET A 227 -20.30 -31.74 -0.13
C MET A 227 -21.07 -30.41 -0.08
N GLN A 228 -22.39 -30.46 -0.29
CA GLN A 228 -23.25 -29.29 -0.18
C GLN A 228 -23.30 -28.76 1.25
N GLN A 229 -23.38 -29.64 2.25
CA GLN A 229 -23.34 -29.25 3.66
C GLN A 229 -22.01 -28.58 4.01
N LEU A 230 -20.88 -29.15 3.58
CA LEU A 230 -19.56 -28.60 3.84
C LEU A 230 -19.36 -27.25 3.15
N GLN A 231 -19.81 -27.11 1.90
CA GLN A 231 -19.79 -25.84 1.17
C GLN A 231 -20.66 -24.77 1.86
N ALA A 232 -21.84 -25.15 2.38
CA ALA A 232 -22.70 -24.24 3.13
C ALA A 232 -22.02 -23.75 4.43
N GLN A 233 -21.35 -24.65 5.16
CA GLN A 233 -20.59 -24.27 6.36
C GLN A 233 -19.41 -23.34 6.04
N ILE A 234 -18.65 -23.62 4.97
CA ILE A 234 -17.57 -22.73 4.51
C ILE A 234 -18.13 -21.35 4.17
N LYS A 235 -19.22 -21.28 3.41
CA LYS A 235 -19.84 -20.01 3.02
C LYS A 235 -20.34 -19.22 4.23
N GLU A 236 -20.91 -19.89 5.22
CA GLU A 236 -21.36 -19.24 6.45
C GLU A 236 -20.19 -18.70 7.28
N LEU A 237 -19.10 -19.47 7.43
CA LEU A 237 -17.90 -18.98 8.11
C LEU A 237 -17.23 -17.83 7.37
N GLN A 238 -17.21 -17.84 6.03
CA GLN A 238 -16.73 -16.70 5.23
C GLN A 238 -17.59 -15.45 5.48
N ARG A 239 -18.92 -15.61 5.56
CA ARG A 239 -19.84 -14.52 5.89
C ARG A 239 -19.57 -13.95 7.28
N LEU A 240 -19.40 -14.83 8.28
CA LEU A 240 -19.09 -14.43 9.66
C LEU A 240 -17.73 -13.72 9.75
N TYR A 241 -16.71 -14.22 9.05
CA TYR A 241 -15.40 -13.58 8.95
C TYR A 241 -15.52 -12.15 8.39
N ASN A 242 -16.17 -12.00 7.24
CA ASN A 242 -16.34 -10.70 6.60
C ASN A 242 -17.11 -9.70 7.50
N ASN A 243 -18.15 -10.16 8.20
CA ASN A 243 -18.87 -9.34 9.17
C ASN A 243 -18.01 -8.93 10.37
N GLY A 244 -17.14 -9.82 10.85
CA GLY A 244 -16.22 -9.50 11.93
C GLY A 244 -15.17 -8.48 11.48
N VAL A 245 -14.63 -8.61 10.26
CA VAL A 245 -13.75 -7.59 9.67
C VAL A 245 -14.47 -6.25 9.60
N LEU A 246 -15.71 -6.20 9.09
CA LEU A 246 -16.50 -4.98 9.00
C LEU A 246 -16.69 -4.32 10.38
N THR A 247 -17.11 -5.09 11.38
CA THR A 247 -17.27 -4.61 12.77
C THR A 247 -16.00 -3.95 13.30
N ILE A 248 -14.83 -4.58 13.09
CA ILE A 248 -13.55 -4.02 13.52
C ILE A 248 -13.23 -2.75 12.75
N THR A 249 -13.39 -2.75 11.42
CA THR A 249 -13.12 -1.56 10.61
C THR A 249 -14.04 -0.38 10.96
N ASP A 250 -15.30 -0.63 11.30
CA ASP A 250 -16.24 0.40 11.74
C ASP A 250 -15.86 0.96 13.11
N SER A 251 -15.37 0.11 14.03
CA SER A 251 -14.84 0.59 15.32
C SER A 251 -13.62 1.51 15.13
N LEU A 252 -12.79 1.27 14.11
CA LEU A 252 -11.65 2.13 13.78
C LEU A 252 -12.10 3.47 13.20
N ARG A 253 -13.15 3.47 12.37
CA ARG A 253 -13.78 4.72 11.90
C ARG A 253 -14.36 5.54 13.04
N GLN A 254 -15.00 4.90 14.02
CA GLN A 254 -15.49 5.57 15.22
C GLN A 254 -14.35 6.20 16.03
N LYS A 255 -13.26 5.47 16.26
CA LYS A 255 -12.07 6.02 16.93
C LYS A 255 -11.48 7.24 16.21
N TYR A 256 -11.48 7.24 14.87
CA TYR A 256 -11.05 8.40 14.11
C TYR A 256 -11.95 9.61 14.34
N GLN A 257 -13.27 9.40 14.33
CA GLN A 257 -14.25 10.46 14.60
C GLN A 257 -14.12 11.00 16.04
N GLU A 258 -13.92 10.13 17.03
CA GLU A 258 -13.66 10.51 18.41
C GLU A 258 -12.39 11.37 18.54
N ALA A 259 -11.31 10.98 17.85
CA ALA A 259 -10.07 11.75 17.84
C ALA A 259 -10.23 13.12 17.16
N GLN A 260 -11.04 13.21 16.09
CA GLN A 260 -11.40 14.50 15.46
C GLN A 260 -12.16 15.40 16.44
N ASN A 261 -13.14 14.87 17.15
CA ASN A 261 -13.92 15.62 18.13
C ASN A 261 -13.03 16.09 19.29
N LYS A 262 -12.18 15.21 19.83
CA LYS A 262 -11.22 15.54 20.89
C LYS A 262 -10.26 16.66 20.48
N GLU A 263 -9.73 16.63 19.25
CA GLU A 263 -8.91 17.72 18.72
C GLU A 263 -9.70 19.03 18.64
N ALA A 264 -10.94 18.99 18.13
CA ALA A 264 -11.79 20.17 18.00
C ALA A 264 -12.13 20.79 19.37
N ASP A 265 -12.49 19.97 20.36
CA ASP A 265 -12.79 20.41 21.73
C ASP A 265 -11.57 21.07 22.39
N LEU A 266 -10.37 20.48 22.22
CA LEU A 266 -9.13 21.04 22.76
C LEU A 266 -8.75 22.37 22.08
N LYS A 267 -8.98 22.50 20.77
CA LYS A 267 -8.80 23.79 20.07
C LYS A 267 -9.77 24.85 20.59
N SER A 268 -11.04 24.50 20.77
CA SER A 268 -12.04 25.43 21.32
C SER A 268 -11.64 25.92 22.71
N LYS A 269 -11.23 25.00 23.60
CA LYS A 269 -10.76 25.36 24.95
C LYS A 269 -9.51 26.23 24.94
N LEU A 270 -8.61 26.02 23.99
CA LEU A 270 -7.42 26.86 23.85
C LEU A 270 -7.80 28.28 23.43
N THR A 271 -8.69 28.44 22.44
CA THR A 271 -9.19 29.75 21.98
C THR A 271 -10.00 30.48 23.06
N GLU A 272 -10.68 29.77 23.95
CA GLU A 272 -11.38 30.39 25.11
C GLU A 272 -10.41 30.93 26.18
N MET A 273 -9.16 30.46 26.19
CA MET A 273 -8.13 30.89 27.15
C MET A 273 -7.18 31.99 26.60
N GLU A 274 -7.25 32.25 25.29
CA GLU A 274 -6.57 33.38 24.61
C GLU A 274 -7.37 34.69 24.75
#